data_AF-A0A517Q427-F1
#
_entry.id   AF-A0A517Q427-F1
#
_cell.length_a   1.000
_cell.length_b   1.000
_cell.length_c   1.000
_cell.angle_alpha   90.00
_cell.angle_beta   90.00
_cell.angle_gamma   90.00
#
_symmetry.space_group_name_H-M   'P 1'
#
loop_
_entity.id
_entity.type
_entity.pdbx_description
1 polymer ?
#
loop_
_entity_poly.entity_id
_entity_poly.type
_entity_poly.pdbx_seq_one_letter_code
_entity_poly.pdbx_strand_id
1 'polypeptide(L)'
;MTAGGTLTVTITDDGADGDLAADAMRLELIPPGLTAPEIDVQAGATALTSGVSNVDLGTAFFDETLSQTFTITNTGTNTLNLGAISLPGSGEYTVSSPLGTTNLAAGHSTTFEISFSSTGVAGPVGGVVSIVTNDSDENPFTFNIAAEMTDVLIIDDGDAAYNSVGNWDTQIFDSRYFQDDGQTLNFGQSGTATWDFTGLAAGTYTVSATWYGYPSPSSYAEFNVSGVGPVVIDQQVAPNDFTADGADWEILSAAVVVGGGGSITVTLSDSGPVDGALIADAIRIQRTGPLLAAAGASSTSAPSITQSDLDSVVDAALSYWESAGLSDAQLELLQSVNFVLADLPDAMLGGAAGTTVLIDVNAAGYGWFVDGTPLDSSEFTLIDGSLLAGSGSAAFGQMDLLTVVMHELGHTLGLEDLATDGTLMSDSLDVSERRLPTEDDLDAFFSAISGGDNPLLD
;
A
#
# COMPACT_ATOMS: atom_id res chain seq x y z
N MET A 1 52.71 -18.05 -12.71
CA MET A 1 53.19 -18.75 -13.92
C MET A 1 54.26 -17.89 -14.59
N THR A 2 55.25 -18.49 -15.24
CA THR A 2 56.19 -17.74 -16.10
C THR A 2 55.46 -17.20 -17.33
N ALA A 3 55.89 -16.05 -17.84
CA ALA A 3 55.36 -15.49 -19.09
C ALA A 3 55.46 -16.55 -20.20
N GLY A 4 54.34 -16.79 -20.90
CA GLY A 4 54.25 -17.80 -21.98
C GLY A 4 53.89 -19.22 -21.51
N GLY A 5 53.50 -19.43 -20.26
CA GLY A 5 52.95 -20.71 -19.79
C GLY A 5 51.50 -20.95 -20.23
N THR A 6 51.11 -22.21 -20.36
CA THR A 6 49.72 -22.60 -20.68
C THR A 6 48.96 -22.94 -19.39
N LEU A 7 47.80 -22.31 -19.18
CA LEU A 7 46.81 -22.76 -18.21
C LEU A 7 45.85 -23.71 -18.93
N THR A 8 45.69 -24.93 -18.41
CA THR A 8 44.75 -25.90 -18.95
C THR A 8 43.70 -26.19 -17.89
N VAL A 9 42.45 -25.85 -18.18
CA VAL A 9 41.29 -26.29 -17.40
C VAL A 9 40.75 -27.53 -18.09
N THR A 10 40.62 -28.62 -17.36
CA THR A 10 40.13 -29.89 -17.88
C THR A 10 38.90 -30.29 -17.08
N ILE A 11 37.78 -30.48 -17.75
CA ILE A 11 36.66 -31.22 -17.20
C ILE A 11 36.92 -32.72 -17.45
N THR A 12 36.83 -33.53 -16.40
CA THR A 12 37.09 -34.97 -16.44
C THR A 12 35.83 -35.73 -16.06
N ASP A 13 35.67 -36.93 -16.61
CA ASP A 13 34.50 -37.78 -16.45
C ASP A 13 34.58 -38.74 -15.26
N ASP A 14 35.36 -38.41 -14.22
CA ASP A 14 35.70 -39.21 -13.02
C ASP A 14 34.47 -39.83 -12.31
N GLY A 15 33.89 -40.87 -12.92
CA GLY A 15 32.67 -41.53 -12.46
C GLY A 15 31.36 -40.84 -12.84
N ALA A 16 31.34 -39.93 -13.82
CA ALA A 16 30.10 -39.30 -14.27
C ALA A 16 29.17 -40.34 -14.96
N ASP A 17 27.92 -40.42 -14.52
CA ASP A 17 26.89 -41.33 -15.03
C ASP A 17 25.91 -40.65 -16.03
N GLY A 18 26.25 -39.44 -16.48
CA GLY A 18 25.49 -38.64 -17.45
C GLY A 18 26.38 -37.72 -18.31
N ASP A 19 25.76 -36.88 -19.15
CA ASP A 19 26.45 -35.99 -20.10
C ASP A 19 27.18 -34.83 -19.40
N LEU A 20 28.43 -34.58 -19.80
CA LEU A 20 29.21 -33.42 -19.38
C LEU A 20 29.04 -32.29 -20.39
N ALA A 21 28.52 -31.14 -19.94
CA ALA A 21 28.44 -29.92 -20.72
C ALA A 21 29.48 -28.90 -20.22
N ALA A 22 30.17 -28.25 -21.16
CA ALA A 22 31.06 -27.13 -20.88
C ALA A 22 30.65 -25.94 -21.74
N ASP A 23 30.74 -24.74 -21.17
CA ASP A 23 30.48 -23.47 -21.84
C ASP A 23 31.70 -22.53 -21.66
N ALA A 24 31.51 -21.22 -21.67
CA ALA A 24 32.58 -20.23 -21.55
C ALA A 24 33.30 -20.28 -20.19
N MET A 25 34.63 -20.13 -20.24
CA MET A 25 35.49 -19.92 -19.08
C MET A 25 36.07 -18.51 -19.13
N ARG A 26 35.81 -17.68 -18.11
CA ARG A 26 36.48 -16.37 -17.95
C ARG A 26 37.88 -16.58 -17.37
N LEU A 27 38.91 -16.03 -18.02
CA LEU A 27 40.29 -16.04 -17.55
C LEU A 27 40.73 -14.60 -17.28
N GLU A 28 41.15 -14.35 -16.05
CA GLU A 28 41.61 -13.04 -15.59
C GLU A 28 43.10 -13.10 -15.22
N LEU A 29 43.90 -12.18 -15.77
CA LEU A 29 45.32 -12.08 -15.44
C LEU A 29 45.48 -11.21 -14.19
N ILE A 30 45.95 -11.81 -13.09
CA ILE A 30 46.38 -11.07 -11.89
C ILE A 30 47.89 -10.80 -12.00
N PRO A 31 48.35 -9.57 -12.27
CA PRO A 31 49.77 -9.28 -12.39
C PRO A 31 50.46 -9.41 -11.02
N PRO A 32 51.62 -10.08 -10.93
CA PRO A 32 52.37 -10.13 -9.68
C PRO A 32 52.78 -8.70 -9.25
N GLY A 33 52.22 -8.23 -8.14
CA GLY A 33 52.43 -6.88 -7.59
C GLY A 33 51.24 -5.92 -7.72
N LEU A 34 50.13 -6.32 -8.33
CA LEU A 34 48.88 -5.55 -8.31
C LEU A 34 48.08 -5.92 -7.05
N THR A 35 48.36 -5.21 -5.96
CA THR A 35 47.50 -5.20 -4.77
C THR A 35 46.28 -4.35 -5.10
N ALA A 36 45.20 -4.96 -5.57
CA ALA A 36 43.91 -4.30 -5.77
C ALA A 36 42.92 -4.70 -4.66
N PRO A 37 42.12 -3.77 -4.17
CA PRO A 37 40.86 -4.13 -3.49
C PRO A 37 39.92 -4.79 -4.51
N GLU A 38 39.08 -5.71 -4.05
CA GLU A 38 37.99 -6.32 -4.84
C GLU A 38 36.76 -6.40 -3.94
N ILE A 39 35.63 -5.85 -4.37
CA ILE A 39 34.37 -5.86 -3.62
C ILE A 39 33.52 -7.07 -4.02
N ASP A 40 33.02 -7.81 -3.04
CA ASP A 40 31.97 -8.83 -3.23
C ASP A 40 30.80 -8.47 -2.32
N VAL A 41 29.59 -8.39 -2.87
CA VAL A 41 28.38 -8.02 -2.11
C VAL A 41 27.37 -9.15 -2.19
N GLN A 42 26.79 -9.53 -1.05
CA GLN A 42 25.76 -10.56 -0.94
C GLN A 42 24.52 -10.03 -0.23
N ALA A 43 23.33 -10.33 -0.75
CA ALA A 43 22.05 -10.14 -0.06
C ALA A 43 21.64 -11.48 0.58
N GLY A 44 21.72 -11.57 1.91
CA GLY A 44 21.59 -12.86 2.59
C GLY A 44 22.64 -13.86 2.11
N ALA A 45 22.22 -14.90 1.40
CA ALA A 45 23.11 -15.91 0.81
C ALA A 45 23.36 -15.73 -0.71
N THR A 46 22.73 -14.74 -1.33
CA THR A 46 22.76 -14.53 -2.78
C THR A 46 23.85 -13.51 -3.15
N ALA A 47 24.81 -13.92 -3.97
CA ALA A 47 25.83 -13.02 -4.50
C ALA A 47 25.26 -12.05 -5.54
N LEU A 48 25.67 -10.78 -5.45
CA LEU A 48 25.23 -9.71 -6.32
C LEU A 48 26.32 -9.38 -7.35
N THR A 49 25.90 -9.01 -8.55
CA THR A 49 26.77 -8.52 -9.64
C THR A 49 26.49 -7.04 -9.86
N SER A 50 27.55 -6.22 -9.82
CA SER A 50 27.44 -4.77 -9.97
C SER A 50 26.76 -4.39 -11.30
N GLY A 51 25.80 -3.47 -11.24
CA GLY A 51 25.03 -2.96 -12.36
C GLY A 51 24.01 -3.93 -12.97
N VAL A 52 23.85 -5.14 -12.39
CA VAL A 52 23.01 -6.21 -12.95
C VAL A 52 21.98 -6.74 -11.96
N SER A 53 22.39 -7.01 -10.72
CA SER A 53 21.52 -7.68 -9.76
C SER A 53 20.31 -6.83 -9.35
N ASN A 54 19.21 -7.53 -9.07
CA ASN A 54 18.01 -6.99 -8.46
C ASN A 54 17.76 -7.69 -7.12
N VAL A 55 17.41 -6.92 -6.10
CA VAL A 55 17.01 -7.42 -4.79
C VAL A 55 15.57 -6.99 -4.55
N ASP A 56 14.69 -7.97 -4.40
CA ASP A 56 13.30 -7.74 -4.07
C ASP A 56 13.10 -8.04 -2.58
N LEU A 57 12.63 -7.05 -1.82
CA LEU A 57 12.31 -7.21 -0.40
C LEU A 57 10.95 -7.87 -0.19
N GLY A 58 10.10 -7.91 -1.21
CA GLY A 58 8.72 -8.38 -1.16
C GLY A 58 7.72 -7.26 -0.92
N THR A 59 6.53 -7.65 -0.47
CA THR A 59 5.40 -6.77 -0.22
C THR A 59 5.29 -6.45 1.26
N ALA A 60 5.15 -5.16 1.60
CA ALA A 60 4.92 -4.67 2.95
C ALA A 60 3.51 -4.08 3.01
N PHE A 61 2.76 -4.41 4.06
CA PHE A 61 1.55 -3.64 4.37
C PHE A 61 1.90 -2.23 4.85
N PHE A 62 0.96 -1.29 4.80
CA PHE A 62 1.13 0.05 5.34
C PHE A 62 1.71 0.03 6.77
N ASP A 63 2.76 0.83 7.03
CA ASP A 63 3.51 0.90 8.31
C ASP A 63 4.24 -0.41 8.71
N GLU A 64 4.30 -1.41 7.82
CA GLU A 64 5.17 -2.57 7.96
C GLU A 64 6.59 -2.24 7.49
N THR A 65 7.58 -2.86 8.13
CA THR A 65 8.98 -2.72 7.75
C THR A 65 9.53 -4.04 7.19
N LEU A 66 10.06 -3.99 5.98
CA LEU A 66 10.87 -5.06 5.40
C LEU A 66 12.36 -4.73 5.57
N SER A 67 13.19 -5.74 5.79
CA SER A 67 14.64 -5.53 5.98
C SER A 67 15.47 -6.60 5.29
N GLN A 68 16.58 -6.19 4.69
CA GLN A 68 17.58 -7.09 4.13
C GLN A 68 18.97 -6.72 4.63
N THR A 69 19.65 -7.69 5.24
CA THR A 69 21.07 -7.59 5.57
C THR A 69 21.93 -7.90 4.36
N PHE A 70 22.89 -7.02 4.09
CA PHE A 70 23.90 -7.16 3.05
C PHE A 70 25.27 -7.41 3.68
N THR A 71 26.04 -8.32 3.09
CA THR A 71 27.42 -8.60 3.47
C THR A 71 28.35 -8.13 2.38
N ILE A 72 29.33 -7.31 2.73
CA ILE A 72 30.41 -6.90 1.84
C ILE A 72 31.68 -7.61 2.27
N THR A 73 32.33 -8.31 1.35
CA THR A 73 33.61 -8.99 1.56
C THR A 73 34.67 -8.40 0.65
N ASN A 74 35.88 -8.19 1.19
CA ASN A 74 37.03 -7.86 0.35
C ASN A 74 37.70 -9.16 -0.12
N THR A 75 37.42 -9.58 -1.36
CA THR A 75 38.01 -10.79 -1.97
C THR A 75 39.37 -10.50 -2.62
N GLY A 76 39.79 -9.24 -2.61
CA GLY A 76 41.02 -8.75 -3.20
C GLY A 76 42.24 -8.97 -2.31
N THR A 77 43.31 -8.25 -2.61
CA THR A 77 44.62 -8.40 -1.94
C THR A 77 45.12 -7.12 -1.27
N ASN A 78 44.43 -6.00 -1.46
CA ASN A 78 44.68 -4.71 -0.79
C ASN A 78 43.48 -4.31 0.08
N THR A 79 43.61 -3.23 0.85
CA THR A 79 42.50 -2.68 1.64
C THR A 79 41.40 -2.11 0.74
N LEU A 80 40.18 -2.63 0.91
CA LEU A 80 38.94 -2.11 0.33
C LEU A 80 38.40 -0.99 1.25
N ASN A 81 38.20 0.19 0.68
CA ASN A 81 37.67 1.37 1.37
C ASN A 81 36.25 1.64 0.85
N LEU A 82 35.29 1.65 1.77
CA LEU A 82 33.88 1.89 1.49
C LEU A 82 33.52 3.34 1.86
N GLY A 83 32.68 3.96 1.04
CA GLY A 83 32.18 5.31 1.21
C GLY A 83 30.68 5.34 1.52
N ALA A 84 30.02 6.39 1.05
CA ALA A 84 28.58 6.56 1.23
C ALA A 84 27.79 5.46 0.49
N ILE A 85 26.69 5.05 1.12
CA ILE A 85 25.64 4.25 0.51
C ILE A 85 24.51 5.22 0.15
N SER A 86 24.16 5.29 -1.13
CA SER A 86 23.00 6.04 -1.62
C SER A 86 21.87 5.07 -1.92
N LEU A 87 20.68 5.39 -1.39
CA LEU A 87 19.46 4.61 -1.56
C LEU A 87 18.51 5.31 -2.55
N PRO A 88 17.63 4.56 -3.22
CA PRO A 88 16.58 5.14 -4.03
C PRO A 88 15.44 5.69 -3.17
N GLY A 89 14.48 6.36 -3.83
CA GLY A 89 13.29 6.91 -3.19
C GLY A 89 13.51 8.28 -2.55
N SER A 90 12.49 8.72 -1.83
CA SER A 90 12.44 10.01 -1.14
C SER A 90 12.49 9.87 0.40
N GLY A 91 12.61 8.64 0.90
CA GLY A 91 12.75 8.35 2.33
C GLY A 91 12.34 6.93 2.76
N GLU A 92 11.70 6.18 1.86
CA GLU A 92 11.12 4.85 2.11
C GLU A 92 12.20 3.80 2.42
N TYR A 93 13.39 3.97 1.81
CA TYR A 93 14.56 3.15 2.06
C TYR A 93 15.52 3.85 3.03
N THR A 94 15.89 3.14 4.10
CA THR A 94 16.88 3.62 5.08
C THR A 94 17.98 2.60 5.33
N VAL A 95 19.18 3.08 5.67
CA VAL A 95 20.23 2.21 6.21
C VAL A 95 19.97 2.05 7.72
N SER A 96 19.19 1.04 8.09
CA SER A 96 18.76 0.77 9.48
C SER A 96 19.93 0.34 10.36
N SER A 97 20.90 -0.38 9.78
CA SER A 97 22.15 -0.77 10.42
C SER A 97 23.33 -0.38 9.52
N PRO A 98 24.13 0.64 9.89
CA PRO A 98 25.23 1.10 9.04
C PRO A 98 26.40 0.11 9.02
N LEU A 99 27.31 0.30 8.07
CA LEU A 99 28.54 -0.48 7.96
C LEU A 99 29.31 -0.52 9.29
N GLY A 100 29.62 -1.72 9.79
CA GLY A 100 30.41 -1.88 11.01
C GLY A 100 31.86 -1.39 10.88
N THR A 101 32.42 -1.40 9.66
CA THR A 101 33.71 -0.78 9.31
C THR A 101 33.72 -0.38 7.84
N THR A 102 34.41 0.71 7.52
CA THR A 102 34.59 1.18 6.13
C THR A 102 35.95 0.81 5.53
N ASN A 103 36.83 0.16 6.30
CA ASN A 103 38.14 -0.28 5.83
C ASN A 103 38.26 -1.79 6.05
N LEU A 104 38.26 -2.55 4.96
CA LEU A 104 38.35 -4.01 4.99
C LEU A 104 39.72 -4.45 4.49
N ALA A 105 40.49 -5.11 5.34
CA ALA A 105 41.66 -5.86 4.89
C ALA A 105 41.23 -7.04 4.02
N ALA A 106 42.14 -7.56 3.20
CA ALA A 106 41.88 -8.74 2.37
C ALA A 106 41.27 -9.89 3.19
N GLY A 107 40.22 -10.51 2.66
CA GLY A 107 39.47 -11.60 3.28
C GLY A 107 38.55 -11.21 4.45
N HIS A 108 38.45 -9.93 4.82
CA HIS A 108 37.51 -9.47 5.85
C HIS A 108 36.19 -9.01 5.24
N SER A 109 35.15 -9.07 6.06
CA SER A 109 33.80 -8.65 5.68
C SER A 109 33.23 -7.63 6.67
N THR A 110 32.26 -6.84 6.20
CA THR A 110 31.35 -6.04 7.02
C THR A 110 29.92 -6.26 6.56
N THR A 111 28.96 -5.82 7.35
CA THR A 111 27.54 -5.89 7.03
C THR A 111 26.89 -4.54 7.19
N PHE A 112 25.81 -4.33 6.46
CA PHE A 112 24.85 -3.25 6.67
C PHE A 112 23.44 -3.79 6.41
N GLU A 113 22.41 -3.12 6.89
CA GLU A 113 21.02 -3.48 6.64
C GLU A 113 20.32 -2.31 5.96
N ILE A 114 19.56 -2.62 4.92
CA ILE A 114 18.59 -1.70 4.31
C ILE A 114 17.21 -2.14 4.79
N SER A 115 16.43 -1.17 5.27
CA SER A 115 15.01 -1.34 5.58
C SER A 115 14.16 -0.53 4.61
N PHE A 116 13.01 -1.10 4.25
CA PHE A 116 11.93 -0.43 3.55
C PHE A 116 10.76 -0.26 4.51
N SER A 117 10.25 0.97 4.61
CA SER A 117 9.05 1.33 5.35
C SER A 117 8.37 2.45 4.57
N SER A 118 7.10 2.29 4.24
CA SER A 118 6.35 3.32 3.51
C SER A 118 4.97 3.52 4.12
N THR A 119 4.59 4.79 4.21
CA THR A 119 3.23 5.26 4.51
C THR A 119 2.62 6.04 3.34
N GLY A 120 3.19 5.88 2.14
CA GLY A 120 2.81 6.59 0.91
C GLY A 120 1.69 5.89 0.12
N VAL A 121 1.74 5.99 -1.22
CA VAL A 121 0.79 5.32 -2.13
C VAL A 121 1.16 3.85 -2.27
N ALA A 122 0.17 2.97 -2.34
CA ALA A 122 0.38 1.56 -2.65
C ALA A 122 1.02 1.39 -4.04
N GLY A 123 1.92 0.43 -4.17
CA GLY A 123 2.60 0.09 -5.41
C GLY A 123 4.10 -0.16 -5.28
N PRO A 124 4.77 -0.44 -6.41
CA PRO A 124 6.18 -0.77 -6.42
C PRO A 124 7.05 0.47 -6.15
N VAL A 125 7.93 0.38 -5.15
CA VAL A 125 8.93 1.40 -4.83
C VAL A 125 10.31 0.79 -5.05
N GLY A 126 11.14 1.39 -5.90
CA GLY A 126 12.46 0.83 -6.17
C GLY A 126 13.41 1.78 -6.90
N GLY A 127 14.65 1.32 -7.03
CA GLY A 127 15.68 2.03 -7.78
C GLY A 127 17.09 1.54 -7.47
N VAL A 128 18.07 2.34 -7.85
CA VAL A 128 19.49 1.96 -7.75
C VAL A 128 20.03 2.24 -6.35
N VAL A 129 20.55 1.21 -5.70
CA VAL A 129 21.48 1.35 -4.57
C VAL A 129 22.89 1.54 -5.12
N SER A 130 23.63 2.49 -4.57
CA SER A 130 25.00 2.80 -4.98
C SER A 130 25.93 2.84 -3.77
N ILE A 131 26.99 2.04 -3.79
CA ILE A 131 27.99 1.95 -2.74
C ILE A 131 29.31 2.50 -3.31
N VAL A 132 29.77 3.62 -2.77
CA VAL A 132 31.09 4.17 -3.14
C VAL A 132 32.18 3.24 -2.62
N THR A 133 33.15 2.91 -3.46
CA THR A 133 34.28 2.02 -3.10
C THR A 133 35.58 2.48 -3.78
N ASN A 134 36.73 1.92 -3.41
CA ASN A 134 38.00 2.11 -4.13
C ASN A 134 38.39 0.93 -5.02
N ASP A 135 37.48 -0.02 -5.21
CA ASP A 135 37.52 -0.98 -6.30
C ASP A 135 37.51 -0.23 -7.65
N SER A 136 38.42 -0.58 -8.57
CA SER A 136 38.62 0.25 -9.77
C SER A 136 37.59 0.03 -10.87
N ASP A 137 37.02 -1.15 -10.95
CA ASP A 137 36.06 -1.56 -11.98
C ASP A 137 34.64 -1.70 -11.45
N GLU A 138 34.47 -1.70 -10.12
CA GLU A 138 33.17 -1.69 -9.46
C GLU A 138 32.96 -0.48 -8.56
N ASN A 139 33.39 0.73 -8.99
CA ASN A 139 33.12 1.98 -8.26
C ASN A 139 32.27 3.00 -9.04
N PRO A 140 31.05 3.31 -8.59
CA PRO A 140 30.37 2.68 -7.44
C PRO A 140 29.93 1.23 -7.74
N PHE A 141 29.79 0.41 -6.69
CA PHE A 141 29.11 -0.88 -6.79
C PHE A 141 27.62 -0.61 -6.77
N THR A 142 26.87 -1.09 -7.76
CA THR A 142 25.44 -0.76 -7.92
C THR A 142 24.59 -2.00 -8.06
N PHE A 143 23.36 -1.95 -7.54
CA PHE A 143 22.33 -2.96 -7.79
C PHE A 143 20.95 -2.32 -7.66
N ASN A 144 19.93 -2.90 -8.26
CA ASN A 144 18.56 -2.44 -8.08
C ASN A 144 17.96 -3.07 -6.81
N ILE A 145 17.22 -2.28 -6.05
CA ILE A 145 16.37 -2.75 -4.96
C ILE A 145 14.91 -2.38 -5.26
N ALA A 146 13.99 -3.27 -4.90
CA ALA A 146 12.56 -3.04 -5.03
C ALA A 146 11.83 -3.62 -3.80
N ALA A 147 10.67 -3.05 -3.52
CA ALA A 147 9.68 -3.50 -2.57
C ALA A 147 8.31 -3.05 -3.09
N GLU A 148 7.24 -3.67 -2.62
CA GLU A 148 5.88 -3.28 -2.93
C GLU A 148 5.17 -2.82 -1.66
N MET A 149 4.59 -1.64 -1.67
CA MET A 149 3.68 -1.21 -0.60
C MET A 149 2.27 -1.65 -0.99
N THR A 150 1.54 -2.28 -0.07
CA THR A 150 0.10 -2.53 -0.24
C THR A 150 -0.70 -1.98 0.93
N ASP A 151 -1.88 -1.45 0.60
CA ASP A 151 -2.93 -1.04 1.52
C ASP A 151 -4.03 -2.11 1.63
N VAL A 152 -3.88 -3.26 0.96
CA VAL A 152 -4.86 -4.36 0.93
C VAL A 152 -4.32 -5.59 1.65
N LEU A 153 -5.19 -6.25 2.44
CA LEU A 153 -4.98 -7.61 2.93
C LEU A 153 -6.20 -8.45 2.61
N ILE A 154 -5.97 -9.69 2.18
CA ILE A 154 -7.02 -10.67 1.89
C ILE A 154 -6.73 -11.92 2.72
N ILE A 155 -7.76 -12.48 3.35
CA ILE A 155 -7.71 -13.81 3.94
C ILE A 155 -8.76 -14.64 3.21
N ASP A 156 -8.29 -15.70 2.58
CA ASP A 156 -9.09 -16.72 1.90
C ASP A 156 -9.44 -17.89 2.84
N ASP A 157 -10.39 -18.75 2.48
CA ASP A 157 -10.77 -19.90 3.32
C ASP A 157 -9.72 -21.02 3.39
N GLY A 158 -8.71 -20.97 2.50
CA GLY A 158 -7.50 -21.80 2.58
C GLY A 158 -6.39 -21.23 3.49
N ASP A 159 -6.49 -19.97 3.92
CA ASP A 159 -5.40 -19.27 4.61
C ASP A 159 -5.29 -19.60 6.09
N ALA A 160 -4.08 -19.45 6.63
CA ALA A 160 -3.79 -19.77 8.03
C ALA A 160 -4.56 -18.91 9.05
N ALA A 161 -5.00 -17.73 8.64
CA ALA A 161 -5.78 -16.78 9.46
C ALA A 161 -7.30 -16.97 9.32
N TYR A 162 -7.74 -17.96 8.53
CA TYR A 162 -9.12 -18.43 8.47
C TYR A 162 -9.34 -19.61 9.43
N ASN A 163 -10.51 -19.65 10.06
CA ASN A 163 -10.95 -20.80 10.85
C ASN A 163 -12.47 -20.98 10.77
N SER A 164 -12.91 -22.24 10.68
CA SER A 164 -14.34 -22.58 10.73
C SER A 164 -14.68 -23.56 11.87
N VAL A 165 -15.90 -23.42 12.39
CA VAL A 165 -16.51 -24.31 13.39
C VAL A 165 -17.83 -24.81 12.83
N GLY A 166 -18.10 -26.11 12.96
CA GLY A 166 -19.29 -26.74 12.39
C GLY A 166 -18.93 -27.65 11.22
N ASN A 167 -19.95 -28.09 10.48
CA ASN A 167 -19.78 -29.00 9.34
C ASN A 167 -19.77 -28.21 8.03
N TRP A 168 -18.67 -27.50 7.79
CA TRP A 168 -18.45 -26.78 6.54
C TRP A 168 -17.92 -27.75 5.47
N ASP A 169 -18.59 -27.78 4.31
CA ASP A 169 -18.20 -28.59 3.16
C ASP A 169 -17.33 -27.76 2.21
N THR A 170 -16.08 -28.17 2.01
CA THR A 170 -15.14 -27.51 1.09
C THR A 170 -15.52 -27.77 -0.38
N GLN A 171 -15.59 -26.70 -1.16
CA GLN A 171 -15.64 -26.67 -2.61
C GLN A 171 -14.21 -26.46 -3.11
N ILE A 172 -13.77 -27.22 -4.11
CA ILE A 172 -12.40 -27.15 -4.65
C ILE A 172 -12.41 -27.16 -6.17
N PHE A 173 -11.40 -26.54 -6.78
CA PHE A 173 -11.23 -26.44 -8.24
C PHE A 173 -12.42 -25.81 -8.95
N ASP A 174 -13.00 -24.79 -8.33
CA ASP A 174 -14.18 -24.09 -8.80
C ASP A 174 -13.87 -22.60 -8.94
N SER A 175 -13.53 -22.19 -10.17
CA SER A 175 -13.11 -20.82 -10.50
C SER A 175 -14.19 -19.75 -10.36
N ARG A 176 -15.28 -20.07 -9.67
CA ARG A 176 -16.35 -19.15 -9.29
C ARG A 176 -16.16 -18.61 -7.87
N TYR A 177 -15.29 -19.24 -7.09
CA TYR A 177 -14.84 -18.77 -5.80
C TYR A 177 -13.47 -18.10 -5.93
N PHE A 178 -13.09 -17.29 -4.94
CA PHE A 178 -11.74 -16.74 -4.89
C PHE A 178 -10.72 -17.89 -4.81
N GLN A 179 -9.58 -17.73 -5.47
CA GLN A 179 -8.51 -18.75 -5.54
C GLN A 179 -8.92 -20.19 -5.94
N ASP A 180 -10.09 -20.35 -6.57
CA ASP A 180 -10.68 -21.61 -7.03
C ASP A 180 -11.21 -22.55 -5.92
N ASP A 181 -11.43 -22.09 -4.68
CA ASP A 181 -12.01 -22.85 -3.56
C ASP A 181 -12.86 -22.02 -2.58
N GLY A 182 -13.66 -22.70 -1.75
CA GLY A 182 -14.60 -22.06 -0.82
C GLY A 182 -15.23 -23.05 0.15
N GLN A 183 -15.98 -22.58 1.15
CA GLN A 183 -16.73 -23.44 2.08
C GLN A 183 -18.23 -23.16 2.09
N THR A 184 -19.03 -24.21 2.27
CA THR A 184 -20.48 -24.13 2.38
C THR A 184 -20.98 -24.76 3.68
N LEU A 185 -21.77 -24.02 4.46
CA LEU A 185 -22.55 -24.56 5.56
C LEU A 185 -23.96 -24.84 5.08
N ASN A 186 -24.38 -26.11 5.07
CA ASN A 186 -25.69 -26.48 4.54
C ASN A 186 -26.83 -25.94 5.42
N PHE A 187 -27.94 -25.58 4.79
CA PHE A 187 -29.14 -25.11 5.50
C PHE A 187 -29.59 -26.06 6.61
N GLY A 188 -29.86 -25.50 7.79
CA GLY A 188 -30.26 -26.23 9.00
C GLY A 188 -29.10 -26.85 9.80
N GLN A 189 -27.85 -26.60 9.41
CA GLN A 189 -26.67 -26.83 10.23
C GLN A 189 -26.28 -25.56 11.00
N SER A 190 -25.43 -25.72 12.01
CA SER A 190 -24.88 -24.60 12.77
C SER A 190 -23.37 -24.56 12.69
N GLY A 191 -22.84 -23.35 12.60
CA GLY A 191 -21.42 -23.14 12.40
C GLY A 191 -21.04 -21.67 12.25
N THR A 192 -19.74 -21.42 12.33
CA THR A 192 -19.13 -20.12 12.11
C THR A 192 -17.95 -20.25 11.15
N ALA A 193 -17.72 -19.25 10.33
CA ALA A 193 -16.48 -19.04 9.58
C ALA A 193 -15.89 -17.70 10.01
N THR A 194 -14.59 -17.66 10.31
CA THR A 194 -13.93 -16.52 10.93
C THR A 194 -12.62 -16.20 10.20
N TRP A 195 -12.43 -14.92 9.88
CA TRP A 195 -11.21 -14.37 9.29
C TRP A 195 -10.62 -13.34 10.28
N ASP A 196 -9.38 -13.58 10.72
CA ASP A 196 -8.71 -12.78 11.75
C ASP A 196 -7.52 -11.98 11.19
N PHE A 197 -7.74 -10.70 10.91
CA PHE A 197 -6.68 -9.76 10.58
C PHE A 197 -6.06 -9.21 11.87
N THR A 198 -4.75 -9.38 12.07
CA THR A 198 -4.06 -8.99 13.32
C THR A 198 -2.80 -8.20 13.04
N GLY A 199 -2.35 -7.42 14.04
CA GLY A 199 -1.13 -6.61 13.89
C GLY A 199 -1.30 -5.41 12.95
N LEU A 200 -2.54 -4.96 12.76
CA LEU A 200 -2.87 -3.91 11.81
C LEU A 200 -2.31 -2.55 12.24
N ALA A 201 -1.86 -1.76 11.26
CA ALA A 201 -1.49 -0.38 11.46
C ALA A 201 -2.70 0.46 11.92
N ALA A 202 -2.45 1.58 12.58
CA ALA A 202 -3.53 2.49 12.94
C ALA A 202 -4.16 3.08 11.67
N GLY A 203 -5.49 3.10 11.60
CA GLY A 203 -6.21 3.65 10.46
C GLY A 203 -7.66 3.25 10.39
N THR A 204 -8.31 3.71 9.32
CA THR A 204 -9.62 3.23 8.87
C THR A 204 -9.44 2.17 7.81
N TYR A 205 -10.29 1.14 7.85
CA TYR A 205 -10.29 0.06 6.88
C TYR A 205 -11.70 -0.11 6.31
N THR A 206 -11.78 -0.24 4.99
CA THR A 206 -12.94 -0.85 4.31
C THR A 206 -12.85 -2.36 4.50
N VAL A 207 -13.97 -3.01 4.78
CA VAL A 207 -14.07 -4.48 4.89
C VAL A 207 -15.06 -4.97 3.86
N SER A 208 -14.63 -5.91 3.03
CA SER A 208 -15.41 -6.48 1.94
C SER A 208 -15.36 -8.00 1.95
N ALA A 209 -16.39 -8.63 1.41
CA ALA A 209 -16.51 -10.08 1.26
C ALA A 209 -16.74 -10.45 -0.21
N THR A 210 -16.28 -11.63 -0.59
CA THR A 210 -16.66 -12.24 -1.86
C THR A 210 -17.28 -13.60 -1.60
N TRP A 211 -18.07 -14.09 -2.55
CA TRP A 211 -18.67 -15.43 -2.53
C TRP A 211 -19.23 -15.78 -3.91
N TYR A 212 -19.45 -17.07 -4.14
CA TYR A 212 -20.21 -17.50 -5.30
C TYR A 212 -21.73 -17.29 -5.12
N GLY A 213 -22.29 -16.28 -5.82
CA GLY A 213 -23.73 -16.03 -5.89
C GLY A 213 -24.46 -17.02 -6.82
N TYR A 214 -25.38 -17.80 -6.27
CA TYR A 214 -26.30 -18.66 -7.04
C TYR A 214 -27.64 -18.78 -6.31
N PRO A 215 -28.74 -19.27 -6.89
CA PRO A 215 -30.07 -19.13 -6.28
C PRO A 215 -30.38 -20.13 -5.13
N SER A 216 -29.41 -20.47 -4.27
CA SER A 216 -29.56 -21.42 -3.16
C SER A 216 -28.95 -21.02 -1.79
N PRO A 217 -27.98 -20.09 -1.69
CA PRO A 217 -27.56 -19.52 -0.43
C PRO A 217 -28.64 -18.67 0.25
N SER A 218 -28.37 -18.33 1.50
CA SER A 218 -29.25 -17.55 2.35
C SER A 218 -29.35 -16.10 1.88
N SER A 219 -30.56 -15.53 1.89
CA SER A 219 -30.74 -14.07 1.75
C SER A 219 -30.55 -13.32 3.09
N TYR A 220 -30.13 -14.04 4.14
CA TYR A 220 -29.94 -13.54 5.50
C TYR A 220 -28.59 -13.99 6.08
N ALA A 221 -27.52 -13.97 5.28
CA ALA A 221 -26.19 -14.30 5.77
C ALA A 221 -25.71 -13.18 6.72
N GLU A 222 -25.43 -13.51 7.99
CA GLU A 222 -25.02 -12.52 8.99
C GLU A 222 -23.49 -12.51 9.12
N PHE A 223 -22.87 -11.45 8.60
CA PHE A 223 -21.46 -11.13 8.78
C PHE A 223 -21.30 -10.18 9.96
N ASN A 224 -20.69 -10.63 11.04
CA ASN A 224 -20.35 -9.78 12.17
C ASN A 224 -18.92 -9.25 12.02
N VAL A 225 -18.79 -7.94 11.81
CA VAL A 225 -17.50 -7.24 11.71
C VAL A 225 -17.16 -6.64 13.08
N SER A 226 -16.00 -7.00 13.65
CA SER A 226 -15.60 -6.54 14.98
C SER A 226 -15.54 -5.00 15.06
N GLY A 227 -16.23 -4.42 16.04
CA GLY A 227 -16.30 -2.96 16.21
C GLY A 227 -17.44 -2.28 15.46
N VAL A 228 -18.09 -2.97 14.51
CA VAL A 228 -19.26 -2.47 13.77
C VAL A 228 -20.52 -3.21 14.22
N GLY A 229 -20.51 -4.54 14.18
CA GLY A 229 -21.66 -5.39 14.48
C GLY A 229 -22.09 -6.23 13.29
N PRO A 230 -23.29 -6.86 13.36
CA PRO A 230 -23.80 -7.72 12.32
C PRO A 230 -24.31 -6.94 11.11
N VAL A 231 -23.92 -7.41 9.93
CA VAL A 231 -24.38 -6.97 8.61
C VAL A 231 -25.07 -8.15 7.95
N VAL A 232 -26.29 -7.93 7.48
CA VAL A 232 -27.10 -8.98 6.83
C VAL A 232 -26.97 -8.81 5.33
N ILE A 233 -26.48 -9.85 4.65
CA ILE A 233 -26.19 -9.87 3.22
C ILE A 233 -27.04 -10.94 2.51
N ASP A 234 -27.51 -10.61 1.31
CA ASP A 234 -28.18 -11.57 0.42
C ASP A 234 -27.18 -12.30 -0.48
N GLN A 235 -26.75 -13.51 -0.07
CA GLN A 235 -25.79 -14.30 -0.85
C GLN A 235 -26.38 -14.94 -2.12
N GLN A 236 -27.68 -14.74 -2.41
CA GLN A 236 -28.26 -15.14 -3.70
C GLN A 236 -27.85 -14.19 -4.82
N VAL A 237 -27.52 -12.95 -4.46
CA VAL A 237 -26.90 -11.97 -5.34
C VAL A 237 -25.39 -12.21 -5.30
N ALA A 238 -24.74 -12.17 -6.46
CA ALA A 238 -23.28 -12.21 -6.49
C ALA A 238 -22.74 -10.86 -6.00
N PRO A 239 -21.57 -10.83 -5.31
CA PRO A 239 -20.93 -9.57 -4.94
C PRO A 239 -20.85 -8.65 -6.15
N ASN A 240 -21.19 -7.36 -5.97
CA ASN A 240 -21.33 -6.47 -7.12
C ASN A 240 -20.97 -5.00 -6.86
N ASP A 241 -20.41 -4.65 -5.69
CA ASP A 241 -20.04 -3.28 -5.37
C ASP A 241 -18.81 -2.82 -6.18
N PHE A 242 -17.79 -3.68 -6.32
CA PHE A 242 -16.61 -3.40 -7.13
C PHE A 242 -15.86 -4.67 -7.56
N THR A 243 -14.95 -4.54 -8.52
CA THR A 243 -14.09 -5.62 -9.01
C THR A 243 -12.63 -5.28 -8.74
N ALA A 244 -11.93 -6.12 -7.96
CA ALA A 244 -10.51 -5.98 -7.64
C ALA A 244 -9.88 -7.34 -7.31
N ASP A 245 -8.55 -7.45 -7.36
CA ASP A 245 -7.81 -8.65 -6.93
C ASP A 245 -8.25 -9.97 -7.61
N GLY A 246 -8.91 -9.87 -8.77
CA GLY A 246 -9.41 -11.02 -9.53
C GLY A 246 -10.81 -11.50 -9.14
N ALA A 247 -11.53 -10.79 -8.27
CA ALA A 247 -12.90 -11.11 -7.83
C ALA A 247 -13.81 -9.87 -7.81
N ASP A 248 -15.11 -10.13 -7.76
CA ASP A 248 -16.11 -9.13 -7.42
C ASP A 248 -16.30 -9.13 -5.89
N TRP A 249 -16.49 -7.95 -5.30
CA TRP A 249 -16.51 -7.73 -3.86
C TRP A 249 -17.78 -6.99 -3.44
N GLU A 250 -18.24 -7.33 -2.24
CA GLU A 250 -19.32 -6.66 -1.53
C GLU A 250 -18.74 -5.97 -0.29
N ILE A 251 -19.06 -4.69 -0.07
CA ILE A 251 -18.63 -3.93 1.09
C ILE A 251 -19.50 -4.31 2.29
N LEU A 252 -18.90 -4.97 3.28
CA LEU A 252 -19.57 -5.22 4.57
C LEU A 252 -19.57 -3.97 5.45
N SER A 253 -18.50 -3.19 5.41
CA SER A 253 -18.37 -1.96 6.17
C SER A 253 -17.39 -1.01 5.50
N ALA A 254 -17.85 0.21 5.20
CA ALA A 254 -17.02 1.26 4.62
C ALA A 254 -15.96 1.80 5.60
N ALA A 255 -16.16 1.68 6.92
CA ALA A 255 -15.24 2.23 7.90
C ALA A 255 -15.14 1.38 9.18
N VAL A 256 -14.00 0.71 9.36
CA VAL A 256 -13.60 0.04 10.60
C VAL A 256 -12.36 0.70 11.18
N VAL A 257 -12.46 1.18 12.41
CA VAL A 257 -11.39 1.95 13.07
C VAL A 257 -10.49 1.02 13.86
N VAL A 258 -9.21 1.04 13.55
CA VAL A 258 -8.22 0.20 14.23
C VAL A 258 -7.10 1.07 14.77
N GLY A 259 -6.74 0.86 16.05
CA GLY A 259 -5.53 1.44 16.63
C GLY A 259 -4.30 0.60 16.28
N GLY A 260 -3.09 1.18 16.40
CA GLY A 260 -1.85 0.48 16.04
C GLY A 260 -1.65 -0.85 16.78
N GLY A 261 -1.35 -1.91 16.03
CA GLY A 261 -1.25 -3.29 16.51
C GLY A 261 -2.61 -3.95 16.77
N GLY A 262 -3.70 -3.36 16.30
CA GLY A 262 -5.07 -3.85 16.48
C GLY A 262 -5.42 -5.01 15.55
N SER A 263 -6.72 -5.33 15.50
CA SER A 263 -7.25 -6.44 14.73
C SER A 263 -8.64 -6.15 14.17
N ILE A 264 -8.96 -6.73 13.02
CA ILE A 264 -10.33 -6.83 12.48
C ILE A 264 -10.66 -8.31 12.41
N THR A 265 -11.74 -8.72 13.06
CA THR A 265 -12.28 -10.07 12.96
C THR A 265 -13.63 -10.00 12.26
N VAL A 266 -13.78 -10.75 11.18
CA VAL A 266 -15.06 -10.95 10.51
C VAL A 266 -15.54 -12.36 10.81
N THR A 267 -16.80 -12.50 11.22
CA THR A 267 -17.42 -13.82 11.48
C THR A 267 -18.74 -13.95 10.73
N LEU A 268 -18.82 -14.93 9.84
CA LEU A 268 -20.05 -15.39 9.22
C LEU A 268 -20.68 -16.49 10.09
N SER A 269 -21.97 -16.39 10.40
CA SER A 269 -22.64 -17.39 11.25
C SER A 269 -24.14 -17.58 10.96
N ASP A 270 -24.70 -18.66 11.51
CA ASP A 270 -26.12 -19.01 11.40
C ASP A 270 -27.04 -18.39 12.46
N SER A 271 -26.58 -17.32 13.14
CA SER A 271 -27.32 -16.65 14.23
C SER A 271 -28.61 -15.95 13.79
N GLY A 272 -28.70 -15.56 12.51
CA GLY A 272 -29.85 -14.88 11.92
C GLY A 272 -30.99 -15.81 11.49
N PRO A 273 -32.08 -15.29 10.89
CA PRO A 273 -33.16 -16.08 10.30
C PRO A 273 -32.74 -16.68 8.95
N VAL A 274 -31.60 -17.36 8.92
CA VAL A 274 -31.00 -17.97 7.73
C VAL A 274 -32.05 -18.82 7.02
N ASP A 275 -32.20 -18.64 5.70
CA ASP A 275 -33.21 -19.32 4.87
C ASP A 275 -32.59 -20.19 3.76
N GLY A 276 -31.26 -20.22 3.68
CA GLY A 276 -30.48 -21.03 2.74
C GLY A 276 -29.14 -21.49 3.33
N ALA A 277 -28.25 -21.98 2.47
CA ALA A 277 -26.88 -22.31 2.88
C ALA A 277 -26.06 -21.03 3.11
N LEU A 278 -24.99 -21.09 3.93
CA LEU A 278 -24.03 -20.00 4.04
C LEU A 278 -22.77 -20.33 3.25
N ILE A 279 -22.24 -19.34 2.54
CA ILE A 279 -21.01 -19.46 1.77
C ILE A 279 -19.91 -18.64 2.43
N ALA A 280 -18.79 -19.28 2.75
CA ALA A 280 -17.56 -18.65 3.19
C ALA A 280 -16.51 -18.82 2.08
N ASP A 281 -15.80 -17.76 1.78
CA ASP A 281 -14.79 -17.68 0.71
C ASP A 281 -13.71 -16.72 1.24
N ALA A 282 -13.50 -15.56 0.62
CA ALA A 282 -12.53 -14.57 1.11
C ALA A 282 -13.13 -13.30 1.74
N ILE A 283 -12.37 -12.73 2.67
CA ILE A 283 -12.55 -11.38 3.19
C ILE A 283 -11.37 -10.53 2.77
N ARG A 284 -11.66 -9.31 2.29
CA ARG A 284 -10.69 -8.28 1.93
C ARG A 284 -10.82 -7.12 2.92
N ILE A 285 -9.70 -6.65 3.43
CA ILE A 285 -9.64 -5.33 4.07
C ILE A 285 -8.72 -4.43 3.26
N GLN A 286 -9.11 -3.19 3.10
CA GLN A 286 -8.27 -2.16 2.51
C GLN A 286 -8.17 -1.01 3.49
N ARG A 287 -6.95 -0.65 3.87
CA ARG A 287 -6.71 0.57 4.62
C ARG A 287 -6.96 1.74 3.70
N THR A 288 -7.81 2.65 4.11
CA THR A 288 -8.02 3.89 3.38
C THR A 288 -6.72 4.70 3.39
N GLY A 289 -6.24 5.09 2.21
CA GLY A 289 -5.01 5.86 2.04
C GLY A 289 -5.14 7.28 2.59
N PRO A 290 -4.04 7.91 2.98
CA PRO A 290 -4.00 9.36 3.10
C PRO A 290 -3.94 10.01 1.71
N LEU A 291 -4.63 11.13 1.49
CA LEU A 291 -4.35 11.94 0.31
C LEU A 291 -2.89 12.44 0.37
N LEU A 292 -2.13 12.24 -0.69
CA LEU A 292 -0.72 12.66 -0.75
C LEU A 292 -0.47 13.91 -1.62
N ALA A 293 0.60 14.62 -1.31
CA ALA A 293 1.21 15.58 -2.22
C ALA A 293 1.83 14.85 -3.41
N ALA A 294 1.34 15.10 -4.63
CA ALA A 294 1.79 14.39 -5.84
C ALA A 294 3.30 14.52 -6.10
N ALA A 295 3.91 15.64 -5.71
CA ALA A 295 5.34 15.90 -5.86
C ALA A 295 6.22 15.35 -4.71
N GLY A 296 5.64 14.59 -3.78
CA GLY A 296 6.30 14.14 -2.55
C GLY A 296 6.38 15.25 -1.50
N ALA A 297 7.12 15.04 -0.41
CA ALA A 297 7.30 16.06 0.63
C ALA A 297 8.16 17.24 0.15
N SER A 298 7.78 18.46 0.52
CA SER A 298 8.55 19.65 0.20
C SER A 298 9.84 19.72 1.02
N SER A 299 10.93 20.16 0.38
CA SER A 299 12.21 20.45 1.05
C SER A 299 12.17 21.72 1.92
N THR A 300 11.09 22.50 1.83
CA THR A 300 10.85 23.71 2.64
C THR A 300 9.74 23.45 3.65
N SER A 301 9.80 24.11 4.81
CA SER A 301 8.75 24.02 5.82
C SER A 301 7.90 25.29 5.80
N ALA A 302 6.63 25.15 5.40
CA ALA A 302 5.63 26.20 5.48
C ALA A 302 5.08 26.35 6.92
N PRO A 303 4.51 27.51 7.29
CA PRO A 303 3.87 27.69 8.58
C PRO A 303 2.64 26.79 8.76
N SER A 304 2.40 26.34 9.99
CA SER A 304 1.20 25.57 10.32
C SER A 304 -0.07 26.42 10.34
N ILE A 305 -1.19 25.84 9.90
CA ILE A 305 -2.53 26.44 10.07
C ILE A 305 -3.09 26.22 11.48
N THR A 306 -4.21 26.88 11.80
CA THR A 306 -4.92 26.71 13.06
C THR A 306 -6.17 25.86 12.89
N GLN A 307 -6.67 25.26 13.98
CA GLN A 307 -7.94 24.51 13.95
C GLN A 307 -9.11 25.39 13.46
N SER A 308 -9.11 26.69 13.77
CA SER A 308 -10.14 27.61 13.28
C SER A 308 -10.12 27.79 11.76
N ASP A 309 -8.95 27.67 11.13
CA ASP A 309 -8.84 27.70 9.67
C ASP A 309 -9.42 26.43 9.07
N LEU A 310 -9.11 25.26 9.66
CA LEU A 310 -9.67 23.98 9.26
C LEU A 310 -11.20 23.93 9.42
N ASP A 311 -11.72 24.30 10.59
CA ASP A 311 -13.16 24.30 10.86
C ASP A 311 -13.93 25.17 9.86
N SER A 312 -13.35 26.30 9.41
CA SER A 312 -13.98 27.19 8.42
C SER A 312 -14.12 26.56 7.03
N VAL A 313 -13.25 25.60 6.71
CA VAL A 313 -13.25 24.88 5.43
C VAL A 313 -14.18 23.67 5.48
N VAL A 314 -14.29 22.99 6.63
CA VAL A 314 -15.20 21.84 6.82
C VAL A 314 -16.65 22.21 6.53
N ASP A 315 -17.12 23.38 6.97
CA ASP A 315 -18.48 23.85 6.68
C ASP A 315 -18.75 23.99 5.16
N ALA A 316 -17.75 24.47 4.41
CA ALA A 316 -17.84 24.59 2.96
C ALA A 316 -17.79 23.22 2.27
N ALA A 317 -16.94 22.30 2.75
CA ALA A 317 -16.85 20.94 2.24
C ALA A 317 -18.18 20.18 2.38
N LEU A 318 -18.83 20.28 3.54
CA LEU A 318 -20.17 19.69 3.77
C LEU A 318 -21.22 20.28 2.81
N SER A 319 -21.15 21.59 2.53
CA SER A 319 -22.05 22.25 1.59
C SER A 319 -21.88 21.74 0.14
N TYR A 320 -20.64 21.48 -0.28
CA TYR A 320 -20.36 20.89 -1.59
C TYR A 320 -20.89 19.45 -1.68
N TRP A 321 -20.65 18.62 -0.67
CA TRP A 321 -21.17 17.26 -0.62
C TRP A 321 -22.70 17.20 -0.59
N GLU A 322 -23.37 18.06 0.20
CA GLU A 322 -24.83 18.19 0.17
C GLU A 322 -25.32 18.56 -1.24
N SER A 323 -24.64 19.49 -1.92
CA SER A 323 -24.98 19.89 -3.29
C SER A 323 -24.74 18.82 -4.35
N ALA A 324 -23.85 17.87 -4.07
CA ALA A 324 -23.56 16.73 -4.94
C ALA A 324 -24.62 15.62 -4.83
N GLY A 325 -25.55 15.70 -3.87
CA GLY A 325 -26.73 14.83 -3.81
C GLY A 325 -26.78 13.84 -2.65
N LEU A 326 -26.02 14.06 -1.58
CA LEU A 326 -26.08 13.20 -0.39
C LEU A 326 -27.50 13.11 0.22
N SER A 327 -27.83 11.93 0.75
CA SER A 327 -29.02 11.72 1.57
C SER A 327 -28.87 12.35 2.96
N ASP A 328 -30.00 12.57 3.64
CA ASP A 328 -30.00 13.11 5.01
C ASP A 328 -29.15 12.26 5.98
N ALA A 329 -29.15 10.93 5.81
CA ALA A 329 -28.38 10.01 6.66
C ALA A 329 -26.88 10.11 6.38
N GLN A 330 -26.48 10.23 5.11
CA GLN A 330 -25.09 10.41 4.71
C GLN A 330 -24.54 11.77 5.18
N LEU A 331 -25.36 12.82 5.10
CA LEU A 331 -24.97 14.13 5.61
C LEU A 331 -24.80 14.11 7.14
N GLU A 332 -25.67 13.42 7.87
CA GLU A 332 -25.54 13.25 9.34
C GLU A 332 -24.27 12.45 9.70
N LEU A 333 -23.90 11.45 8.89
CA LEU A 333 -22.64 10.73 9.02
C LEU A 333 -21.43 11.68 8.87
N LEU A 334 -21.39 12.49 7.81
CA LEU A 334 -20.28 13.43 7.60
C LEU A 334 -20.19 14.50 8.69
N GLN A 335 -21.33 14.96 9.21
CA GLN A 335 -21.37 15.90 10.34
C GLN A 335 -20.86 15.30 11.65
N SER A 336 -20.80 13.97 11.76
CA SER A 336 -20.24 13.29 12.93
C SER A 336 -18.71 13.21 12.92
N VAL A 337 -18.07 13.55 11.80
CA VAL A 337 -16.62 13.52 11.64
C VAL A 337 -15.95 14.64 12.42
N ASN A 338 -14.92 14.29 13.16
CA ASN A 338 -14.08 15.18 13.94
C ASN A 338 -12.79 15.47 13.17
N PHE A 339 -12.49 16.74 12.90
CA PHE A 339 -11.26 17.12 12.19
C PHE A 339 -10.18 17.57 13.16
N VAL A 340 -8.97 17.04 13.02
CA VAL A 340 -7.84 17.37 13.90
C VAL A 340 -6.58 17.62 13.07
N LEU A 341 -5.85 18.68 13.42
CA LEU A 341 -4.53 18.93 12.85
C LEU A 341 -3.45 18.06 13.51
N ALA A 342 -2.62 17.41 12.71
CA ALA A 342 -1.46 16.62 13.14
C ALA A 342 -0.27 16.87 12.20
N ASP A 343 0.96 16.66 12.67
CA ASP A 343 2.15 16.66 11.79
C ASP A 343 2.28 15.26 11.20
N LEU A 344 1.83 15.10 9.96
CA LEU A 344 1.78 13.82 9.26
C LEU A 344 3.14 13.55 8.58
N PRO A 345 3.58 12.27 8.50
CA PRO A 345 4.84 11.93 7.87
C PRO A 345 4.77 12.05 6.34
N ASP A 346 5.95 12.01 5.72
CA ASP A 346 6.15 11.96 4.26
C ASP A 346 5.38 13.07 3.51
N ALA A 347 4.61 12.67 2.50
CA ALA A 347 3.85 13.52 1.61
C ALA A 347 2.38 13.65 2.03
N MET A 348 1.99 13.13 3.20
CA MET A 348 0.59 13.06 3.61
C MET A 348 -0.02 14.44 3.82
N LEU A 349 -1.20 14.66 3.22
CA LEU A 349 -1.98 15.90 3.33
C LEU A 349 -3.17 15.73 4.27
N GLY A 350 -3.83 14.58 4.21
CA GLY A 350 -4.95 14.21 5.05
C GLY A 350 -4.98 12.69 5.24
N GLY A 351 -5.74 12.21 6.21
CA GLY A 351 -6.04 10.79 6.34
C GLY A 351 -7.10 10.52 7.40
N ALA A 352 -8.01 9.60 7.10
CA ALA A 352 -9.04 9.17 8.04
C ALA A 352 -8.52 8.13 9.06
N ALA A 353 -8.87 8.34 10.33
CA ALA A 353 -8.69 7.40 11.44
C ALA A 353 -9.99 7.32 12.25
N GLY A 354 -10.92 6.49 11.77
CA GLY A 354 -12.29 6.38 12.25
C GLY A 354 -13.14 7.59 11.94
N THR A 355 -13.96 8.05 12.90
CA THR A 355 -14.70 9.31 12.75
C THR A 355 -13.79 10.53 12.98
N THR A 356 -12.46 10.36 12.99
CA THR A 356 -11.52 11.48 13.06
C THR A 356 -10.74 11.55 11.77
N VAL A 357 -10.81 12.69 11.09
CA VAL A 357 -9.94 12.99 9.95
C VAL A 357 -8.76 13.80 10.47
N LEU A 358 -7.56 13.30 10.22
CA LEU A 358 -6.31 14.00 10.49
C LEU A 358 -5.94 14.81 9.25
N ILE A 359 -5.61 16.07 9.43
CA ILE A 359 -5.10 16.94 8.37
C ILE A 359 -3.69 17.37 8.74
N ASP A 360 -2.77 17.34 7.77
CA ASP A 360 -1.40 17.75 8.03
C ASP A 360 -1.33 19.22 8.44
N VAL A 361 -0.47 19.57 9.40
CA VAL A 361 -0.38 20.94 9.90
C VAL A 361 0.17 21.91 8.86
N ASN A 362 1.03 21.46 7.94
CA ASN A 362 1.79 22.33 7.03
C ASN A 362 1.75 21.90 5.54
N ALA A 363 0.86 20.97 5.19
CA ALA A 363 0.66 20.42 3.85
C ALA A 363 1.93 19.79 3.27
N ALA A 364 2.58 18.89 4.03
CA ALA A 364 3.85 18.27 3.67
C ALA A 364 4.94 19.30 3.28
N GLY A 365 4.90 20.47 3.92
CA GLY A 365 5.83 21.59 3.73
C GLY A 365 5.47 22.57 2.60
N TYR A 366 4.40 22.34 1.83
CA TYR A 366 3.94 23.27 0.77
C TYR A 366 3.12 24.45 1.30
N GLY A 367 2.50 24.29 2.47
CA GLY A 367 1.55 25.24 3.03
C GLY A 367 0.15 25.11 2.43
N TRP A 368 -0.84 25.46 3.25
CA TRP A 368 -2.25 25.39 2.89
C TRP A 368 -2.75 26.69 2.29
N PHE A 369 -3.43 26.59 1.15
CA PHE A 369 -4.38 27.59 0.74
C PHE A 369 -5.69 27.40 1.52
N VAL A 370 -5.94 28.32 2.44
CA VAL A 370 -7.20 28.44 3.17
C VAL A 370 -8.03 29.50 2.47
N ASP A 371 -9.08 29.06 1.79
CA ASP A 371 -9.93 29.95 0.99
C ASP A 371 -10.89 30.75 1.87
N GLY A 372 -10.86 32.08 1.74
CA GLY A 372 -11.80 32.96 2.43
C GLY A 372 -13.20 33.01 1.79
N THR A 373 -13.32 32.49 0.57
CA THR A 373 -14.53 32.42 -0.26
C THR A 373 -14.65 31.03 -0.93
N PRO A 374 -14.68 29.94 -0.15
CA PRO A 374 -14.54 28.57 -0.67
C PRO A 374 -15.62 28.14 -1.67
N LEU A 375 -16.80 28.77 -1.62
CA LEU A 375 -17.93 28.49 -2.52
C LEU A 375 -17.85 29.21 -3.88
N ASP A 376 -16.91 30.16 -4.04
CA ASP A 376 -16.79 30.96 -5.27
C ASP A 376 -15.64 30.47 -6.18
N SER A 377 -14.63 29.80 -5.61
CA SER A 377 -13.41 29.33 -6.30
C SER A 377 -12.71 30.40 -7.16
N SER A 378 -12.72 31.65 -6.70
CA SER A 378 -12.30 32.82 -7.49
C SER A 378 -10.79 32.88 -7.76
N GLU A 379 -10.02 32.13 -6.97
CA GLU A 379 -8.56 31.99 -7.00
C GLU A 379 -8.09 31.02 -8.10
N PHE A 380 -9.02 30.29 -8.70
CA PHE A 380 -8.75 29.25 -9.67
C PHE A 380 -9.35 29.60 -11.02
N THR A 381 -8.74 29.06 -12.08
CA THR A 381 -9.26 29.12 -13.44
C THR A 381 -9.47 27.71 -13.93
N LEU A 382 -10.64 27.45 -14.53
CA LEU A 382 -10.92 26.17 -15.16
C LEU A 382 -10.10 26.04 -16.45
N ILE A 383 -9.17 25.09 -16.47
CA ILE A 383 -8.28 24.79 -17.61
C ILE A 383 -8.37 23.29 -17.86
N ASP A 384 -8.84 22.91 -19.06
CA ASP A 384 -8.97 21.52 -19.48
C ASP A 384 -9.74 20.61 -18.50
N GLY A 385 -10.69 21.18 -17.76
CA GLY A 385 -11.53 20.45 -16.79
C GLY A 385 -11.06 20.56 -15.33
N SER A 386 -9.85 21.06 -15.08
CA SER A 386 -9.28 21.20 -13.73
C SER A 386 -9.27 22.66 -13.26
N LEU A 387 -9.53 22.90 -11.98
CA LEU A 387 -9.42 24.23 -11.38
C LEU A 387 -7.97 24.46 -10.94
N LEU A 388 -7.26 25.33 -11.69
CA LEU A 388 -5.85 25.61 -11.47
C LEU A 388 -5.61 27.07 -11.11
N ALA A 389 -4.81 27.31 -10.08
CA ALA A 389 -4.37 28.63 -9.67
C ALA A 389 -3.10 29.03 -10.44
N GLY A 390 -3.16 30.15 -11.14
CA GLY A 390 -2.00 30.72 -11.85
C GLY A 390 -1.11 31.56 -10.93
N SER A 391 0.09 31.94 -11.38
CA SER A 391 1.12 32.62 -10.55
C SER A 391 0.73 33.98 -9.92
N GLY A 392 -0.41 34.55 -10.31
CA GLY A 392 -0.96 35.76 -9.69
C GLY A 392 -2.02 35.51 -8.61
N SER A 393 -2.41 34.25 -8.42
CA SER A 393 -3.38 33.82 -7.42
C SER A 393 -2.74 33.62 -6.06
N ALA A 394 -3.52 33.82 -4.99
CA ALA A 394 -3.09 33.50 -3.64
C ALA A 394 -2.89 31.98 -3.44
N ALA A 395 -3.59 31.14 -4.20
CA ALA A 395 -3.48 29.68 -4.11
C ALA A 395 -2.26 29.09 -4.84
N PHE A 396 -1.50 29.90 -5.58
CA PHE A 396 -0.39 29.40 -6.39
C PHE A 396 0.74 28.82 -5.52
N GLY A 397 1.11 27.56 -5.82
CA GLY A 397 2.19 26.83 -5.16
C GLY A 397 1.84 26.25 -3.79
N GLN A 398 0.58 26.34 -3.37
CA GLN A 398 0.07 25.80 -2.09
C GLN A 398 -0.87 24.62 -2.35
N MET A 399 -1.09 23.78 -1.33
CA MET A 399 -2.11 22.73 -1.37
C MET A 399 -3.48 23.30 -1.02
N ASP A 400 -4.54 22.91 -1.71
CA ASP A 400 -5.89 23.41 -1.45
C ASP A 400 -6.56 22.63 -0.29
N LEU A 401 -6.75 23.30 0.85
CA LEU A 401 -7.28 22.65 2.05
C LEU A 401 -8.71 22.12 1.84
N LEU A 402 -9.51 22.84 1.06
CA LEU A 402 -10.89 22.45 0.77
C LEU A 402 -10.95 21.10 0.03
N THR A 403 -10.11 20.94 -0.99
CA THR A 403 -10.00 19.68 -1.75
C THR A 403 -9.68 18.51 -0.83
N VAL A 404 -8.67 18.63 0.03
CA VAL A 404 -8.26 17.56 0.94
C VAL A 404 -9.37 17.22 1.93
N VAL A 405 -10.00 18.22 2.54
CA VAL A 405 -11.12 17.98 3.47
C VAL A 405 -12.28 17.25 2.79
N MET A 406 -12.63 17.62 1.55
CA MET A 406 -13.69 16.94 0.80
C MET A 406 -13.30 15.52 0.43
N HIS A 407 -12.05 15.27 0.05
CA HIS A 407 -11.53 13.95 -0.25
C HIS A 407 -11.66 13.00 0.96
N GLU A 408 -11.20 13.43 2.14
CA GLU A 408 -11.30 12.62 3.37
C GLU A 408 -12.76 12.38 3.81
N LEU A 409 -13.67 13.31 3.51
CA LEU A 409 -15.11 13.07 3.69
C LEU A 409 -15.64 12.04 2.69
N GLY A 410 -15.13 12.00 1.46
CA GLY A 410 -15.44 10.97 0.48
C GLY A 410 -15.08 9.57 0.98
N HIS A 411 -13.91 9.42 1.60
CA HIS A 411 -13.54 8.18 2.30
C HIS A 411 -14.50 7.81 3.43
N THR A 412 -15.03 8.80 4.16
CA THR A 412 -16.04 8.54 5.19
C THR A 412 -17.35 7.99 4.58
N LEU A 413 -17.66 8.35 3.33
CA LEU A 413 -18.78 7.79 2.57
C LEU A 413 -18.49 6.39 1.99
N GLY A 414 -17.26 5.91 2.11
CA GLY A 414 -16.81 4.64 1.52
C GLY A 414 -16.23 4.75 0.11
N LEU A 415 -16.03 5.97 -0.41
CA LEU A 415 -15.33 6.16 -1.68
C LEU A 415 -13.86 5.77 -1.52
N GLU A 416 -13.36 4.93 -2.42
CA GLU A 416 -11.95 4.52 -2.44
C GLU A 416 -11.09 5.55 -3.18
N ASP A 417 -9.78 5.51 -2.93
CA ASP A 417 -8.81 6.22 -3.73
C ASP A 417 -8.81 5.72 -5.18
N LEU A 418 -8.72 6.64 -6.13
CA LEU A 418 -8.66 6.37 -7.55
C LEU A 418 -7.25 6.66 -8.05
N ALA A 419 -6.64 5.69 -8.73
CA ALA A 419 -5.39 5.94 -9.48
C ALA A 419 -5.58 6.86 -10.71
N THR A 420 -6.80 7.39 -10.93
CA THR A 420 -7.09 8.29 -12.05
C THR A 420 -6.85 9.72 -11.63
N ASP A 421 -5.89 10.39 -12.27
CA ASP A 421 -5.57 11.80 -12.02
C ASP A 421 -6.76 12.73 -12.26
N GLY A 422 -6.91 13.73 -11.38
CA GLY A 422 -7.78 14.88 -11.59
C GLY A 422 -9.21 14.75 -11.04
N THR A 423 -9.56 13.64 -10.39
CA THR A 423 -10.84 13.49 -9.68
C THR A 423 -10.67 13.86 -8.20
N LEU A 424 -11.78 14.16 -7.51
CA LEU A 424 -11.71 14.45 -6.07
C LEU A 424 -11.06 13.31 -5.29
N MET A 425 -11.37 12.07 -5.67
CA MET A 425 -10.88 10.86 -5.00
C MET A 425 -9.54 10.36 -5.57
N SER A 426 -8.78 11.14 -6.35
CA SER A 426 -7.44 10.64 -6.73
C SER A 426 -6.52 10.53 -5.52
N ASP A 427 -5.64 9.52 -5.50
CA ASP A 427 -4.68 9.22 -4.41
C ASP A 427 -3.68 10.35 -4.10
N SER A 428 -3.57 11.34 -4.98
CA SER A 428 -2.64 12.45 -4.88
C SER A 428 -3.17 13.75 -5.45
N LEU A 429 -2.68 14.86 -4.89
CA LEU A 429 -3.05 16.23 -5.23
C LEU A 429 -1.82 17.06 -5.61
N ASP A 430 -1.92 17.76 -6.74
CA ASP A 430 -0.91 18.73 -7.17
C ASP A 430 -1.07 20.08 -6.43
N VAL A 431 0.04 20.79 -6.27
CA VAL A 431 -0.01 22.18 -5.80
C VAL A 431 -0.78 23.07 -6.77
N SER A 432 -1.45 24.10 -6.26
CA SER A 432 -2.26 25.05 -7.04
C SER A 432 -3.51 24.45 -7.68
N GLU A 433 -3.89 23.22 -7.32
CA GLU A 433 -5.07 22.55 -7.84
C GLU A 433 -6.21 22.54 -6.82
N ARG A 434 -7.44 22.73 -7.29
CA ARG A 434 -8.66 22.45 -6.55
C ARG A 434 -9.48 21.39 -7.26
N ARG A 435 -10.03 20.44 -6.51
CA ARG A 435 -10.98 19.45 -6.99
C ARG A 435 -12.25 19.52 -6.13
N LEU A 436 -13.40 19.30 -6.74
CA LEU A 436 -14.72 19.40 -6.12
C LEU A 436 -15.47 18.07 -6.35
N PRO A 437 -16.36 17.66 -5.43
CA PRO A 437 -17.20 16.49 -5.65
C PRO A 437 -18.19 16.76 -6.79
N THR A 438 -18.54 15.71 -7.54
CA THR A 438 -19.55 15.77 -8.60
C THR A 438 -20.70 14.79 -8.32
N GLU A 439 -21.89 15.06 -8.88
CA GLU A 439 -23.00 14.09 -8.85
C GLU A 439 -22.58 12.75 -9.49
N ASP A 440 -21.74 12.77 -10.53
CA ASP A 440 -21.25 11.58 -11.21
C ASP A 440 -20.39 10.68 -10.28
N ASP A 441 -19.62 11.27 -9.36
CA ASP A 441 -18.81 10.53 -8.38
C ASP A 441 -19.71 9.75 -7.39
N LEU A 442 -20.84 10.34 -6.99
CA LEU A 442 -21.81 9.73 -6.09
C LEU A 442 -22.71 8.73 -6.82
N ASP A 443 -23.22 9.09 -8.00
CA ASP A 443 -24.12 8.23 -8.78
C ASP A 443 -23.40 6.94 -9.19
N ALA A 444 -22.12 6.98 -9.56
CA ALA A 444 -21.37 5.79 -9.91
C ALA A 444 -21.21 4.82 -8.74
N PHE A 445 -20.88 5.34 -7.55
CA PHE A 445 -20.68 4.54 -6.34
C PHE A 445 -22.01 4.03 -5.75
N PHE A 446 -22.96 4.93 -5.48
CA PHE A 446 -24.22 4.56 -4.85
C PHE A 446 -25.16 3.80 -5.77
N SER A 447 -25.07 3.97 -7.11
CA SER A 447 -25.84 3.12 -8.03
C SER A 447 -25.30 1.69 -8.07
N ALA A 448 -23.98 1.48 -7.89
CA ALA A 448 -23.39 0.15 -7.81
C ALA A 448 -23.89 -0.60 -6.55
N ILE A 449 -24.05 0.13 -5.44
CA ILE A 449 -24.46 -0.39 -4.14
C ILE A 449 -26.01 -0.53 -3.99
N SER A 450 -26.81 0.10 -4.85
CA SER A 450 -28.29 0.15 -4.76
C SER A 450 -29.03 -1.17 -5.08
N GLY A 451 -28.35 -2.31 -5.05
CA GLY A 451 -28.90 -3.66 -5.29
C GLY A 451 -29.92 -4.13 -4.26
N GLY A 452 -30.00 -3.48 -3.09
CA GLY A 452 -30.89 -3.83 -1.99
C GLY A 452 -30.39 -5.02 -1.14
N ASP A 453 -29.12 -5.38 -1.29
CA ASP A 453 -28.37 -6.43 -0.60
C ASP A 453 -27.58 -5.92 0.63
N ASN A 454 -27.33 -4.61 0.74
CA ASN A 454 -26.63 -4.00 1.87
C ASN A 454 -27.45 -2.90 2.61
N PRO A 455 -28.10 -3.22 3.75
CA PRO A 455 -28.98 -2.29 4.46
C PRO A 455 -28.26 -1.18 5.22
N LEU A 456 -26.91 -1.16 5.22
CA LEU A 456 -26.12 -0.09 5.86
C LEU A 456 -25.87 1.12 4.93
N LEU A 457 -26.19 0.98 3.64
CA LEU A 457 -25.93 2.00 2.61
C LEU A 457 -27.23 2.55 1.97
N ASP A 458 -28.39 1.98 2.33
CA ASP A 458 -29.76 2.39 1.94
C ASP A 458 -30.43 3.38 2.91
#